data_AF-A0A833UJZ8-F1
#
_entry.id   AF-A0A833UJZ8-F1
#
_cell.length_a   1.000
_cell.length_b   1.000
_cell.length_c   1.000
_cell.angle_alpha   90.00
_cell.angle_beta   90.00
_cell.angle_gamma   90.00
#
_symmetry.space_group_name_H-M   'P 1'
#
loop_
_entity.id
_entity.type
_entity.pdbx_description
1 polymer ?
#
loop_
_entity_poly.entity_id
_entity_poly.type
_entity_poly.pdbx_seq_one_letter_code
_entity_poly.pdbx_strand_id
1 'polypeptide(L)'
;MLYSGAHSLHMALMLPDWGNTILFLNDAISIDTLEPAILQQLNQRNVKLDTRKIAKIENHCDLKFENGEQSQLDGIFVSTFMKISCSWMAKLGLEIDANEYSEAIKTNTMKQTNLHGVYACGDITRSGGSVAFSVADGAMAGVAVHKSYVFGE
;
A
#
# COMPACT_ATOMS: atom_id res chain seq x y z
N MET A 1 12.31 -4.94 -4.79
CA MET A 1 11.58 -4.01 -3.90
C MET A 1 12.29 -2.69 -3.87
N LEU A 2 11.62 -1.58 -4.20
CA LEU A 2 12.16 -0.22 -4.04
C LEU A 2 11.76 0.33 -2.67
N TYR A 3 12.73 0.78 -1.89
CA TYR A 3 12.44 1.42 -0.62
C TYR A 3 11.72 2.75 -0.84
N SER A 4 10.59 2.92 -0.14
CA SER A 4 9.75 4.13 -0.20
C SER A 4 9.15 4.50 1.17
N GLY A 5 9.55 3.80 2.24
CA GLY A 5 9.04 3.97 3.60
C GLY A 5 9.10 2.67 4.40
N ALA A 6 8.71 2.71 5.68
CA ALA A 6 8.79 1.58 6.60
C ALA A 6 8.04 0.34 6.09
N HIS A 7 6.86 0.53 5.49
CA HIS A 7 6.08 -0.57 4.89
C HIS A 7 6.86 -1.34 3.81
N SER A 8 7.82 -0.70 3.14
CA SER A 8 8.65 -1.39 2.15
C SER A 8 9.52 -2.51 2.74
N LEU A 9 9.91 -2.37 4.01
CA LEU A 9 10.70 -3.37 4.73
C LEU A 9 9.87 -4.63 4.98
N HIS A 10 8.61 -4.45 5.39
CA HIS A 10 7.67 -5.56 5.54
C HIS A 10 7.44 -6.26 4.19
N MET A 11 7.19 -5.52 3.12
CA MET A 11 7.02 -6.08 1.78
C MET A 11 8.27 -6.84 1.31
N ALA A 12 9.47 -6.33 1.58
CA ALA A 12 10.73 -7.01 1.23
C ALA A 12 10.88 -8.37 1.92
N LEU A 13 10.34 -8.56 3.13
CA LEU A 13 10.34 -9.84 3.85
C LEU A 13 9.37 -10.86 3.27
N MET A 14 8.29 -10.39 2.62
CA MET A 14 7.26 -11.23 2.02
C MET A 14 7.66 -11.75 0.63
N LEU A 15 8.22 -10.87 -0.22
CA LEU A 15 8.54 -11.16 -1.62
C LEU A 15 9.40 -12.41 -1.90
N PRO A 16 10.28 -12.90 -1.01
CA PRO A 16 11.05 -14.13 -1.25
C PRO A 16 10.23 -15.38 -1.55
N ASP A 17 8.94 -15.43 -1.19
CA ASP A 17 8.06 -16.55 -1.53
C ASP A 17 7.68 -16.58 -3.03
N TRP A 18 7.89 -15.47 -3.75
CA TRP A 18 7.64 -15.36 -5.19
C TRP A 18 8.91 -15.36 -6.05
N GLY A 19 10.09 -15.14 -5.45
CA GLY A 19 11.35 -15.17 -6.17
C GLY A 19 12.52 -14.48 -5.45
N ASN A 20 13.71 -14.55 -6.08
CA ASN A 20 14.91 -13.90 -5.56
C ASN A 20 14.68 -12.40 -5.38
N THR A 21 14.79 -11.90 -4.15
CA THR A 21 14.41 -10.53 -3.81
C THR A 21 15.63 -9.67 -3.51
N ILE A 22 15.65 -8.48 -4.12
CA ILE A 22 16.58 -7.40 -3.81
C ILE A 22 15.78 -6.22 -3.26
N LEU A 23 16.19 -5.68 -2.11
CA LEU A 23 15.71 -4.43 -1.55
C LEU A 23 16.69 -3.30 -1.93
N PHE A 24 16.24 -2.40 -2.78
CA PHE A 24 17.01 -1.23 -3.22
C PHE A 24 16.72 -0.04 -2.29
N LEU A 25 17.73 0.44 -1.56
CA LEU A 25 17.61 1.55 -0.62
C LEU A 25 17.56 2.92 -1.32
N ASN A 26 18.19 3.02 -2.49
CA ASN A 26 18.06 4.16 -3.42
C ASN A 26 18.32 5.54 -2.78
N ASP A 27 19.30 5.65 -1.88
CA ASP A 27 19.57 6.84 -1.03
C ASP A 27 18.36 7.36 -0.21
N ALA A 28 17.20 6.69 -0.27
CA ALA A 28 16.00 7.05 0.46
C ALA A 28 16.08 6.63 1.93
N ILE A 29 16.97 5.68 2.24
CA ILE A 29 17.34 5.30 3.59
C ILE A 29 18.80 4.81 3.63
N SER A 30 19.52 5.11 4.71
CA SER A 30 20.86 4.54 4.93
C SER A 30 20.74 3.18 5.62
N ILE A 31 21.60 2.24 5.25
CA ILE A 31 21.66 0.92 5.90
C ILE A 31 21.90 1.03 7.41
N ASP A 32 22.65 2.04 7.86
CA ASP A 32 22.97 2.26 9.28
C ASP A 32 21.77 2.75 10.10
N THR A 33 20.73 3.25 9.43
CA THR A 33 19.48 3.69 10.08
C THR A 33 18.47 2.57 10.22
N LEU A 34 18.70 1.42 9.57
CA LEU A 34 17.85 0.24 9.72
C LEU A 34 18.14 -0.45 11.04
N GLU A 35 17.07 -0.83 11.75
CA GLU A 35 17.21 -1.55 13.01
C GLU A 35 17.93 -2.90 12.79
N PRO A 36 18.87 -3.29 13.68
CA PRO A 36 19.59 -4.56 13.57
C PRO A 36 18.67 -5.78 13.45
N ALA A 37 17.51 -5.76 14.12
CA ALA A 37 16.52 -6.81 14.04
C ALA A 37 15.93 -6.98 12.62
N ILE A 38 15.65 -5.87 11.92
CA ILE A 38 15.16 -5.89 10.54
C ILE A 38 16.24 -6.41 9.59
N LEU A 39 17.48 -5.96 9.75
CA LEU A 39 18.61 -6.46 8.95
C LEU A 39 18.78 -7.98 9.11
N GLN A 40 18.65 -8.48 10.34
CA GLN A 40 18.67 -9.92 10.62
C GLN A 40 17.52 -10.66 9.93
N GLN A 41 16.29 -10.14 10.00
CA GLN A 41 15.13 -10.74 9.33
C GLN A 41 15.28 -10.77 7.80
N LEU A 42 15.75 -9.67 7.20
CA LEU A 42 16.01 -9.59 5.76
C LEU A 42 17.05 -10.62 5.32
N ASN A 43 18.14 -10.76 6.10
CA ASN A 43 19.15 -11.78 5.86
C ASN A 43 18.59 -13.21 6.00
N GLN A 44 17.79 -13.49 7.04
CA GLN A 44 17.13 -14.80 7.23
C GLN A 44 16.19 -15.16 6.08
N ARG A 45 15.58 -14.15 5.45
CA ARG A 45 14.71 -14.31 4.28
C ARG A 45 15.47 -14.26 2.94
N ASN A 46 16.81 -14.27 2.97
CA ASN A 46 17.69 -14.19 1.80
C ASN A 46 17.43 -12.96 0.91
N VAL A 47 17.00 -11.85 1.50
CA VAL A 47 16.81 -10.58 0.79
C VAL A 47 18.18 -9.91 0.64
N LYS A 48 18.59 -9.66 -0.60
CA LYS A 48 19.81 -8.89 -0.88
C LYS A 48 19.54 -7.41 -0.68
N LEU A 49 20.48 -6.69 -0.09
CA LEU A 49 20.43 -5.23 0.01
C LEU A 49 21.27 -4.61 -1.11
N ASP A 50 20.73 -3.57 -1.73
CA ASP A 50 21.43 -2.76 -2.72
C ASP A 50 21.31 -1.29 -2.35
N THR A 51 22.45 -0.67 -2.05
CA THR A 51 22.52 0.72 -1.60
C THR A 51 22.69 1.71 -2.75
N ARG A 52 22.89 1.23 -3.98
CA ARG A 52 23.14 2.11 -5.13
C ARG A 52 21.92 2.98 -5.44
N LYS A 53 22.18 4.24 -5.80
CA LYS A 53 21.14 5.17 -6.26
C LYS A 53 20.71 4.88 -7.69
N ILE A 54 19.40 4.80 -7.89
CA ILE A 54 18.73 4.51 -9.15
C ILE A 54 18.55 5.82 -9.91
N ALA A 55 19.07 5.89 -11.13
CA ALA A 55 18.90 7.02 -12.03
C ALA A 55 17.58 6.93 -12.82
N LYS A 56 17.22 5.73 -13.29
CA LYS A 56 15.98 5.49 -14.05
C LYS A 56 15.62 4.01 -14.09
N ILE A 57 14.35 3.75 -14.39
CA ILE A 57 13.84 2.44 -14.83
C ILE A 57 13.75 2.48 -16.35
N GLU A 58 14.22 1.44 -17.03
CA GLU A 58 14.14 1.33 -18.49
C GLU A 58 13.76 -0.08 -18.96
N ASN A 59 13.55 -0.22 -20.27
CA ASN A 59 13.07 -1.45 -20.90
C ASN A 59 11.80 -1.97 -20.22
N HIS A 60 11.79 -3.23 -19.79
CA HIS A 60 10.67 -3.81 -19.06
C HIS A 60 10.65 -3.34 -17.60
N CYS A 61 11.71 -3.64 -16.85
CA CYS A 61 11.89 -3.19 -15.48
C CYS A 61 13.37 -3.21 -15.05
N ASP A 62 14.27 -2.90 -15.98
CA ASP A 62 15.69 -2.81 -15.69
C ASP A 62 15.98 -1.53 -14.89
N LEU A 63 16.85 -1.63 -13.91
CA LEU A 63 17.32 -0.47 -13.15
C LEU A 63 18.68 -0.01 -13.69
N LYS A 64 18.78 1.29 -14.01
CA LYS A 64 20.06 1.98 -14.24
C LYS A 64 20.43 2.78 -13.01
N PHE A 65 21.66 2.61 -12.55
CA PHE A 65 22.20 3.33 -11.40
C PHE A 65 22.97 4.57 -11.84
N GLU A 66 23.15 5.54 -10.93
CA GLU A 66 23.91 6.78 -11.21
C GLU A 66 25.38 6.51 -11.55
N ASN A 67 25.95 5.40 -11.08
CA ASN A 67 27.31 4.97 -11.41
C ASN A 67 27.44 4.33 -12.81
N GLY A 68 26.35 4.26 -13.58
CA GLY A 68 26.31 3.68 -14.93
C GLY A 68 26.09 2.16 -14.99
N GLU A 69 26.11 1.47 -13.84
CA GLU A 69 25.80 0.05 -13.76
C GLU A 69 24.30 -0.21 -13.97
N GLN A 70 23.95 -1.48 -14.13
CA GLN A 70 22.58 -1.91 -14.35
C GLN A 70 22.23 -3.17 -13.54
N SER A 71 20.94 -3.33 -13.25
CA SER A 71 20.34 -4.56 -12.74
C SER A 71 19.15 -4.95 -13.60
N GLN A 72 19.20 -6.14 -14.19
CA GLN A 72 18.03 -6.73 -14.86
C GLN A 72 17.14 -7.44 -13.85
N LEU A 73 15.84 -7.25 -13.97
CA LEU A 73 14.83 -7.78 -13.05
C LEU A 73 13.66 -8.37 -13.86
N ASP A 74 12.94 -9.31 -13.26
CA ASP A 74 11.68 -9.84 -13.80
C ASP A 74 10.46 -9.04 -13.31
N GLY A 75 10.65 -8.18 -12.28
CA GLY A 75 9.60 -7.34 -11.74
C GLY A 75 10.08 -6.37 -10.67
N ILE A 76 9.35 -5.27 -10.52
CA ILE A 76 9.59 -4.26 -9.49
C ILE A 76 8.33 -4.09 -8.65
N PHE A 77 8.51 -4.02 -7.33
CA PHE A 77 7.49 -3.64 -6.37
C PHE A 77 7.92 -2.36 -5.66
N VAL A 78 6.95 -1.47 -5.40
CA VAL A 78 7.11 -0.24 -4.64
C VAL A 78 5.87 -0.06 -3.76
N SER A 79 6.07 0.32 -2.50
CA SER A 79 4.96 0.73 -1.65
C SER A 79 4.58 2.16 -2.00
N THR A 80 3.29 2.44 -2.17
CA THR A 80 2.82 3.79 -2.48
C THR A 80 1.91 4.29 -1.38
N PHE A 81 1.76 5.60 -1.27
CA PHE A 81 0.74 6.20 -0.41
C PHE A 81 -0.57 6.31 -1.19
N MET A 82 -1.59 5.54 -0.80
CA MET A 82 -2.91 5.59 -1.42
C MET A 82 -3.71 6.75 -0.85
N LYS A 83 -3.93 7.79 -1.68
CA LYS A 83 -4.64 9.01 -1.27
C LYS A 83 -6.08 9.03 -1.77
N ILE A 84 -7.00 9.57 -0.97
CA ILE A 84 -8.35 9.91 -1.44
C ILE A 84 -8.25 11.19 -2.29
N SER A 85 -8.49 11.06 -3.60
CA SER A 85 -8.30 12.16 -4.57
C SER A 85 -9.38 13.25 -4.50
N CYS A 86 -10.51 12.98 -3.86
CA CYS A 86 -11.67 13.86 -3.79
C CYS A 86 -11.63 14.78 -2.55
N SER A 87 -11.24 16.05 -2.74
CA SER A 87 -11.14 17.03 -1.65
C SER A 87 -12.47 17.40 -0.98
N TRP A 88 -13.62 17.09 -1.61
CA TRP A 88 -14.94 17.35 -1.04
C TRP A 88 -15.35 16.34 0.04
N MET A 89 -14.74 15.14 0.08
CA MET A 89 -15.08 14.12 1.07
C MET A 89 -14.81 14.60 2.50
N ALA A 90 -13.64 15.21 2.72
CA ALA A 90 -13.32 15.85 3.99
C ALA A 90 -14.24 17.05 4.30
N LYS A 91 -14.66 17.79 3.27
CA LYS A 91 -15.61 18.93 3.43
C LYS A 91 -17.01 18.48 3.82
N LEU A 92 -17.41 17.26 3.46
CA LEU A 92 -18.67 16.67 3.94
C LEU A 92 -18.61 16.27 5.42
N GLY A 93 -17.42 16.27 6.04
CA GLY A 93 -17.25 15.83 7.42
C GLY A 93 -17.15 14.31 7.56
N LEU A 94 -16.79 13.59 6.49
CA LEU A 94 -16.51 12.16 6.56
C LEU A 94 -15.24 11.90 7.38
N GLU A 95 -15.33 10.97 8.33
CA GLU A 95 -14.16 10.51 9.08
C GLU A 95 -13.23 9.73 8.16
N ILE A 96 -11.98 10.17 8.08
CA ILE A 96 -10.90 9.50 7.35
C ILE A 96 -9.97 8.85 8.37
N ASP A 97 -9.75 7.55 8.23
CA ASP A 97 -8.66 6.83 8.88
C ASP A 97 -7.42 6.90 7.98
N ALA A 98 -6.29 7.28 8.53
CA ALA A 98 -5.04 7.44 7.79
C ALA A 98 -3.91 6.74 8.53
N ASN A 99 -3.10 5.99 7.78
CA ASN A 99 -1.89 5.35 8.27
C ASN A 99 -0.70 5.70 7.39
N GLU A 100 0.45 5.07 7.66
CA GLU A 100 1.72 5.39 7.00
C GLU A 100 1.72 5.20 5.47
N TYR A 101 0.76 4.46 4.91
CA TYR A 101 0.71 4.14 3.47
C TYR A 101 -0.68 4.34 2.81
N SER A 102 -1.70 4.83 3.52
CA SER A 102 -3.03 5.04 2.93
C SER A 102 -3.96 5.95 3.74
N GLU A 103 -4.93 6.53 3.04
CA GLU A 103 -6.15 7.14 3.57
C GLU A 103 -7.36 6.27 3.21
N ALA A 104 -8.30 6.11 4.15
CA ALA A 104 -9.54 5.36 3.96
C ALA A 104 -10.72 6.03 4.67
N ILE A 105 -11.89 6.08 4.05
CA ILE A 105 -13.13 6.50 4.69
C ILE A 105 -13.50 5.46 5.74
N LYS A 106 -13.67 5.91 6.98
CA LYS A 106 -14.09 5.05 8.08
C LYS A 106 -15.54 4.64 7.89
N THR A 107 -15.80 3.35 8.00
CA THR A 107 -17.14 2.78 7.95
C THR A 107 -17.36 1.79 9.08
N ASN A 108 -18.62 1.57 9.45
CA ASN A 108 -19.00 0.48 10.35
C ASN A 108 -19.04 -0.88 9.60
N THR A 109 -19.42 -1.95 10.31
CA THR A 109 -19.53 -3.29 9.73
C THR A 109 -20.47 -3.35 8.53
N MET A 110 -21.56 -2.56 8.58
CA MET A 110 -22.56 -2.40 7.51
C MET A 110 -22.17 -1.40 6.41
N LYS A 111 -20.92 -0.91 6.41
CA LYS A 111 -20.38 0.01 5.40
C LYS A 111 -20.98 1.42 5.41
N GLN A 112 -21.67 1.78 6.49
CA GLN A 112 -22.15 3.14 6.72
C GLN A 112 -21.02 3.99 7.29
N THR A 113 -20.92 5.22 6.82
CA THR A 113 -19.96 6.22 7.33
C THR A 113 -20.46 6.84 8.64
N ASN A 114 -19.73 7.82 9.19
CA ASN A 114 -20.21 8.64 10.31
C ASN A 114 -21.39 9.55 9.92
N LEU A 115 -21.63 9.79 8.63
CA LEU A 115 -22.79 10.52 8.15
C LEU A 115 -23.93 9.54 7.85
N HIS A 116 -25.06 9.73 8.54
CA HIS A 116 -26.26 8.92 8.31
C HIS A 116 -26.72 9.01 6.85
N GLY A 117 -27.18 7.89 6.30
CA GLY A 117 -27.53 7.75 4.88
C GLY A 117 -26.36 7.71 3.89
N VAL A 118 -25.12 7.93 4.32
CA VAL A 118 -23.93 7.87 3.45
C VAL A 118 -23.15 6.58 3.71
N TYR A 119 -22.92 5.82 2.64
CA TYR A 119 -22.22 4.55 2.65
C TYR A 119 -21.02 4.59 1.71
N ALA A 120 -19.99 3.81 2.00
CA ALA A 120 -18.80 3.70 1.18
C ALA A 120 -18.32 2.24 1.15
N CYS A 121 -17.72 1.81 0.06
CA CYS A 121 -17.23 0.44 -0.11
C CYS A 121 -16.02 0.38 -1.04
N GLY A 122 -15.28 -0.73 -0.98
CA GLY A 122 -14.11 -0.97 -1.81
C GLY A 122 -12.87 -0.22 -1.32
N ASP A 123 -11.91 -0.01 -2.22
CA ASP A 123 -10.58 0.50 -1.87
C ASP A 123 -10.60 1.84 -1.12
N ILE A 124 -11.62 2.69 -1.32
CA ILE A 124 -11.77 3.95 -0.59
C ILE A 124 -12.04 3.76 0.92
N THR A 125 -12.34 2.53 1.37
CA THR A 125 -12.72 2.21 2.76
C THR A 125 -11.73 1.31 3.48
N ARG A 126 -10.57 0.99 2.86
CA ARG A 126 -9.60 0.07 3.45
C ARG A 126 -8.17 0.30 2.95
N SER A 127 -7.23 0.01 3.84
CA SER A 127 -5.82 -0.20 3.51
C SER A 127 -5.62 -1.64 3.00
N GLY A 128 -4.97 -1.83 1.85
CA GLY A 128 -4.73 -3.16 1.28
C GLY A 128 -5.96 -3.74 0.55
N GLY A 129 -6.44 -3.03 -0.47
CA GLY A 129 -7.59 -3.42 -1.28
C GLY A 129 -7.35 -4.67 -2.14
N SER A 130 -8.45 -5.32 -2.51
CA SER A 130 -8.48 -6.36 -3.55
C SER A 130 -9.85 -6.37 -4.21
N VAL A 131 -9.95 -6.96 -5.40
CA VAL A 131 -11.24 -7.11 -6.10
C VAL A 131 -12.24 -7.87 -5.24
N ALA A 132 -11.82 -8.97 -4.60
CA ALA A 132 -12.70 -9.78 -3.77
C ALA A 132 -13.25 -8.99 -2.56
N PHE A 133 -12.41 -8.21 -1.89
CA PHE A 133 -12.86 -7.35 -0.79
C PHE A 133 -13.79 -6.24 -1.28
N SER A 134 -13.49 -5.63 -2.42
CA SER A 134 -14.35 -4.60 -3.01
C SER A 134 -15.74 -5.13 -3.38
N VAL A 135 -15.83 -6.34 -3.94
CA VAL A 135 -17.10 -6.99 -4.24
C VAL A 135 -17.88 -7.28 -2.95
N ALA A 136 -17.23 -7.82 -1.91
CA ALA A 136 -17.87 -8.12 -0.64
C ALA A 136 -18.38 -6.86 0.06
N ASP A 137 -17.57 -5.80 0.12
CA ASP A 137 -17.95 -4.52 0.71
C ASP A 137 -19.10 -3.86 -0.06
N GLY A 138 -19.07 -3.91 -1.39
CA GLY A 138 -20.13 -3.37 -2.23
C GLY A 138 -21.47 -4.09 -2.03
N ALA A 139 -21.45 -5.42 -1.96
CA ALA A 139 -22.64 -6.21 -1.65
C ALA A 139 -23.22 -5.84 -0.27
N MET A 140 -22.37 -5.72 0.75
CA MET A 140 -22.79 -5.31 2.10
C MET A 140 -23.39 -3.91 2.11
N ALA A 141 -22.73 -2.94 1.48
CA ALA A 141 -23.21 -1.56 1.39
C ALA A 141 -24.57 -1.50 0.67
N GLY A 142 -24.74 -2.24 -0.42
CA GLY A 142 -26.01 -2.31 -1.14
C GLY A 142 -27.17 -2.84 -0.28
N VAL A 143 -26.94 -3.92 0.48
CA VAL A 143 -27.94 -4.45 1.43
C VAL A 143 -28.25 -3.42 2.52
N ALA A 144 -27.23 -2.76 3.07
CA ALA A 144 -27.41 -1.76 4.12
C ALA A 144 -28.21 -0.53 3.65
N VAL A 145 -27.92 -0.04 2.44
CA VAL A 145 -28.67 1.05 1.79
C VAL A 145 -30.12 0.62 1.53
N HIS A 146 -30.36 -0.60 1.07
CA HIS A 146 -31.74 -1.05 0.88
C HIS A 146 -32.50 -1.12 2.22
N LYS A 147 -31.85 -1.65 3.27
CA LYS A 147 -32.41 -1.74 4.62
C LYS A 147 -32.81 -0.35 5.16
N SER A 148 -31.96 0.66 5.00
CA SER A 148 -32.28 2.03 5.48
C SER A 148 -33.54 2.59 4.84
N TYR A 149 -33.77 2.36 3.56
CA TYR A 149 -35.02 2.80 2.90
C TYR A 149 -36.26 2.04 3.36
N VAL A 150 -36.14 0.74 3.63
CA VAL A 150 -37.29 -0.07 4.07
C VAL A 150 -37.72 0.28 5.49
N PHE A 151 -36.76 0.54 6.39
CA PHE A 151 -37.02 0.71 7.82
C PHE A 151 -36.86 2.15 8.33
N GLY A 152 -36.41 3.10 7.51
CA GLY A 152 -36.22 4.50 7.90
C GLY A 152 -35.07 4.72 8.89
N GLU A 153 -34.06 3.84 8.86
CA GLU A 153 -32.86 3.85 9.71
C GLU A 153 -31.60 4.36 9.00
#